data_AF-A0A124HXP5-F1
#
_entry.id   AF-A0A124HXP5-F1
#
_cell.length_a   1.000
_cell.length_b   1.000
_cell.length_c   1.000
_cell.angle_alpha   90.00
_cell.angle_beta   90.00
_cell.angle_gamma   90.00
#
_symmetry.space_group_name_H-M   'P 1'
#
loop_
_entity.id
_entity.type
_entity.pdbx_description
1 polymer ?
#
loop_
_entity_poly.entity_id
_entity_poly.type
_entity_poly.pdbx_seq_one_letter_code
_entity_poly.pdbx_strand_id
1 'polypeptide(L)'
;MNRSAGLLSALYLATTTGLVWTAALTLRDGPAWAACLFAAASLVPVIAVVRECVLCDQRQALAEMRRSTAAPGGPGAEAADAIVRAELKTACCERWWTSCGTDHDSTCPRRVPRSSAA
;
A
#
# COMPACT_ATOMS: atom_id res chain seq x y z
N MET A 1 1.20 -17.05 2.25
CA MET A 1 1.98 -17.17 0.99
C MET A 1 1.15 -17.97 0.01
N ASN A 2 0.96 -17.46 -1.20
CA ASN A 2 0.18 -18.17 -2.23
C ASN A 2 0.90 -19.48 -2.58
N ARG A 3 0.20 -20.62 -2.49
CA ARG A 3 0.79 -21.96 -2.75
C ARG A 3 1.49 -22.03 -4.12
N SER A 4 0.97 -21.29 -5.10
CA SER A 4 1.54 -21.14 -6.44
C SER A 4 2.91 -20.43 -6.45
N ALA A 5 3.08 -19.37 -5.64
CA ALA A 5 4.37 -18.66 -5.54
C ALA A 5 5.46 -19.52 -4.87
N GLY A 6 5.06 -20.31 -3.86
CA GLY A 6 5.95 -21.30 -3.24
C GLY A 6 6.37 -22.40 -4.21
N LEU A 7 5.43 -22.92 -5.01
CA LEU A 7 5.71 -23.92 -6.04
C LEU A 7 6.67 -23.38 -7.12
N LEU A 8 6.44 -22.16 -7.62
CA LEU A 8 7.32 -21.52 -8.60
C LEU A 8 8.72 -21.29 -8.05
N SER A 9 8.85 -20.85 -6.79
CA SER A 9 10.15 -20.67 -6.14
C SER A 9 10.89 -21.99 -6.00
N ALA A 10 10.20 -23.06 -5.58
CA ALA A 10 10.79 -24.39 -5.48
C ALA A 10 11.24 -24.92 -6.86
N LEU A 11 10.42 -24.69 -7.91
CA LEU A 11 10.76 -25.06 -9.28
C LEU A 11 12.02 -24.32 -9.75
N TYR A 12 12.10 -23.00 -9.54
CA TYR A 12 13.27 -22.20 -9.90
C TYR A 12 14.53 -22.64 -9.15
N LEU A 13 14.44 -22.92 -7.85
CA LEU A 13 15.57 -23.44 -7.08
C LEU A 13 16.03 -24.80 -7.59
N ALA A 14 15.09 -25.70 -7.91
CA ALA A 14 15.42 -27.01 -8.49
C ALA A 14 16.12 -26.87 -9.85
N THR A 15 15.61 -25.99 -10.73
CA THR A 15 16.23 -25.72 -12.04
C THR A 15 17.61 -25.11 -11.90
N THR A 16 17.79 -24.13 -11.02
CA THR A 16 19.09 -23.48 -10.77
C THR A 16 20.10 -24.49 -10.24
N THR A 17 19.70 -25.31 -9.27
CA THR A 17 20.56 -26.34 -8.69
C THR A 17 20.96 -27.38 -9.73
N GLY A 18 20.01 -27.79 -10.59
CA GLY A 18 20.29 -28.69 -11.70
C GLY A 18 21.29 -28.10 -12.70
N LEU A 19 21.14 -26.82 -13.08
CA LEU A 19 22.05 -26.13 -14.00
C LEU A 19 23.46 -25.95 -13.42
N VAL A 20 23.57 -25.65 -12.12
CA VAL A 20 24.86 -25.55 -11.42
C VAL A 20 25.53 -26.93 -11.35
N TRP A 21 24.76 -27.98 -11.08
CA TRP A 21 25.26 -29.35 -11.07
C TRP A 21 25.78 -29.79 -12.44
N THR A 22 25.05 -29.49 -13.53
CA THR A 22 25.50 -29.79 -14.89
C THR A 22 26.72 -28.95 -15.29
N ALA A 23 26.82 -27.69 -14.84
CA ALA A 23 28.01 -26.86 -15.02
C ALA A 23 29.24 -27.47 -14.31
N ALA A 24 29.08 -27.98 -13.10
CA ALA A 24 30.16 -28.63 -12.35
C ALA A 24 30.65 -29.92 -13.01
N LEU A 25 29.73 -30.72 -13.57
CA LEU A 25 30.07 -31.92 -14.34
C LEU A 25 30.77 -31.56 -15.67
N THR A 26 30.28 -30.55 -16.39
CA THR A 26 30.92 -30.11 -17.64
C THR A 26 32.27 -29.43 -17.42
N LEU A 27 32.54 -28.85 -16.25
CA LEU A 27 33.90 -28.38 -15.89
C LEU A 27 34.90 -29.51 -15.66
N ARG A 28 34.42 -30.69 -15.26
CA ARG A 28 35.28 -31.86 -15.02
C ARG A 28 35.58 -32.63 -16.29
N ASP A 29 34.58 -32.83 -17.15
CA ASP A 29 34.66 -33.75 -18.29
C ASP A 29 34.44 -33.07 -19.66
N GLY A 30 34.18 -31.77 -19.70
CA GLY A 30 33.72 -31.05 -20.90
C GLY A 30 34.40 -29.70 -21.14
N PRO A 31 34.03 -29.03 -22.24
CA PRO A 31 34.65 -27.77 -22.61
C PRO A 31 34.12 -26.61 -21.74
N ALA A 32 35.04 -25.80 -21.21
CA ALA A 32 34.76 -24.75 -20.22
C ALA A 32 33.68 -23.72 -20.66
N TRP A 33 33.53 -23.48 -21.97
CA TRP A 33 32.51 -22.56 -22.48
C TRP A 33 31.07 -23.05 -22.22
N ALA A 34 30.84 -24.37 -22.19
CA ALA A 34 29.53 -24.94 -21.90
C ALA A 34 29.14 -24.71 -20.44
N ALA A 35 30.10 -24.81 -19.52
CA ALA A 35 29.89 -24.49 -18.11
C ALA A 35 29.53 -23.00 -17.90
N CYS A 36 30.17 -22.09 -18.65
CA CYS A 36 29.82 -20.67 -18.63
C CYS A 36 28.38 -20.42 -19.08
N LEU A 37 27.88 -21.13 -20.10
CA LEU A 37 26.49 -21.01 -20.55
C LEU A 37 25.49 -21.52 -19.51
N PHE A 38 25.78 -22.64 -18.84
CA PHE A 38 24.92 -23.15 -17.77
C PHE A 38 24.91 -22.23 -16.55
N ALA A 39 26.06 -21.66 -16.19
CA ALA A 39 26.15 -20.64 -15.16
C ALA A 39 25.33 -19.38 -15.52
N ALA A 40 25.44 -18.89 -16.76
CA ALA A 40 24.64 -17.76 -17.22
C ALA A 40 23.13 -18.07 -17.24
N ALA A 41 22.74 -19.27 -17.67
CA ALA A 41 21.34 -19.71 -17.66
C ALA A 41 20.76 -19.80 -16.24
N SER A 42 21.59 -20.14 -15.24
CA SER A 42 21.19 -20.18 -13.83
C SER A 42 20.83 -18.80 -13.25
N LEU A 43 21.30 -17.70 -13.87
CA LEU A 43 20.96 -16.34 -13.41
C LEU A 43 19.49 -15.99 -13.69
N VAL A 44 18.90 -16.50 -14.77
CA VAL A 44 17.51 -16.21 -15.16
C VAL A 44 16.50 -16.60 -14.07
N PRO A 45 16.48 -17.85 -13.55
CA PRO A 45 15.58 -18.22 -12.46
C PRO A 45 15.89 -17.48 -11.16
N VAL A 46 17.16 -17.16 -10.86
CA VAL A 46 17.53 -16.37 -9.68
C VAL A 46 16.94 -14.96 -9.76
N ILE A 47 17.09 -14.28 -10.90
CA ILE A 47 16.52 -12.94 -11.13
C ILE A 47 14.99 -12.99 -11.03
N ALA A 48 14.36 -14.04 -11.57
CA ALA A 48 12.91 -14.22 -11.48
C ALA A 48 12.44 -14.34 -10.02
N VAL A 49 13.13 -15.12 -9.19
CA VAL A 49 12.82 -15.25 -7.76
C VAL A 49 12.99 -13.93 -7.02
N VAL A 50 14.11 -13.22 -7.22
CA VAL A 50 14.34 -11.90 -6.59
C VAL A 50 13.23 -10.93 -6.95
N ARG A 51 12.82 -10.89 -8.23
CA ARG A 51 11.72 -10.03 -8.68
C ARG A 51 10.39 -10.39 -8.03
N GLU A 52 10.07 -11.69 -7.91
CA GLU A 52 8.84 -12.12 -7.25
C GLU A 52 8.86 -11.79 -5.75
N CYS A 53 10.01 -11.90 -5.08
CA CYS A 53 10.16 -11.47 -3.68
C CYS A 53 9.86 -9.98 -3.52
N VAL A 54 10.47 -9.12 -4.35
CA VAL A 54 10.22 -7.67 -4.32
C VAL A 54 8.75 -7.34 -4.59
N LEU A 55 8.11 -8.03 -5.55
CA LEU A 55 6.69 -7.85 -5.83
C LEU A 55 5.80 -8.32 -4.66
N CYS A 56 6.17 -9.40 -3.98
CA CYS A 56 5.48 -9.87 -2.79
C CYS A 56 5.57 -8.84 -1.66
N ASP A 57 6.76 -8.28 -1.41
CA ASP A 57 6.98 -7.26 -0.37
C ASP A 57 6.18 -5.99 -0.68
N GLN A 58 6.19 -5.53 -1.93
CA GLN A 58 5.38 -4.39 -2.37
C GLN A 58 3.87 -4.64 -2.18
N ARG A 59 3.38 -5.83 -2.55
CA ARG A 59 1.97 -6.19 -2.35
C ARG A 59 1.60 -6.24 -0.88
N GLN A 60 2.49 -6.75 -0.02
CA GLN A 60 2.28 -6.77 1.43
C GLN A 60 2.26 -5.36 2.01
N ALA A 61 3.21 -4.49 1.63
CA ALA A 61 3.24 -3.10 2.06
C ALA A 61 1.97 -2.34 1.64
N LEU A 62 1.50 -2.54 0.40
CA LEU A 62 0.24 -1.94 -0.06
C LEU A 62 -0.98 -2.50 0.67
N ALA A 63 -1.02 -3.80 0.97
CA ALA A 63 -2.08 -4.40 1.75
C ALA A 63 -2.09 -3.87 3.19
N GLU A 64 -0.91 -3.67 3.79
CA GLU A 64 -0.77 -3.04 5.11
C GLU A 64 -1.29 -1.61 5.09
N MET A 65 -0.82 -0.78 4.15
CA MET A 65 -1.29 0.61 4.00
C MET A 65 -2.81 0.67 3.84
N ARG A 66 -3.39 -0.20 3.00
CA ARG A 66 -4.85 -0.26 2.83
C ARG A 66 -5.57 -0.62 4.13
N ARG A 67 -5.05 -1.60 4.88
CA ARG A 67 -5.61 -1.96 6.20
C ARG A 67 -5.52 -0.81 7.18
N SER A 68 -4.38 -0.10 7.23
CA SER A 68 -4.21 1.07 8.09
C SER A 68 -5.17 2.21 7.71
N THR A 69 -5.44 2.42 6.42
CA THR A 69 -6.41 3.44 5.97
C THR A 69 -7.87 3.03 6.17
N ALA A 70 -8.18 1.74 6.09
CA ALA A 70 -9.53 1.21 6.26
C ALA A 70 -9.88 0.89 7.73
N ALA A 71 -8.90 0.96 8.63
CA ALA A 71 -9.12 0.73 10.05
C ALA A 71 -10.03 1.82 10.63
N PRO A 72 -11.11 1.44 11.35
CA PRO A 72 -11.90 2.39 12.13
C PRO A 72 -10.98 3.13 13.11
N GLY A 73 -10.92 4.47 13.02
CA GLY A 73 -10.02 5.29 13.84
C GLY A 73 -8.63 5.54 13.25
N GLY A 74 -8.39 5.24 11.97
CA GLY A 74 -7.17 5.67 11.28
C GLY A 74 -7.02 7.20 11.24
N PRO A 75 -5.84 7.74 10.91
CA PRO A 75 -5.55 9.18 10.96
C PRO A 75 -6.55 10.04 10.18
N GLY A 76 -7.09 9.53 9.07
CA GLY A 76 -8.13 10.21 8.28
C GLY A 76 -9.51 10.21 8.94
N ALA A 77 -9.84 9.17 9.72
CA ALA A 77 -11.09 9.11 10.48
C ALA A 77 -11.07 10.02 11.70
N GLU A 78 -9.92 10.12 12.39
CA GLU A 78 -9.72 11.07 13.48
C GLU A 78 -9.75 12.52 12.97
N ALA A 79 -9.12 12.81 11.84
CA ALA A 79 -9.20 14.13 11.21
C ALA A 79 -10.63 14.49 10.80
N ALA A 80 -11.38 13.55 10.21
CA ALA A 80 -12.78 13.75 9.85
C ALA A 80 -13.65 13.99 11.10
N ASP A 81 -13.47 13.20 12.17
CA ASP A 81 -14.19 13.36 13.43
C ASP A 81 -13.85 14.70 14.12
N ALA A 82 -12.59 15.14 14.05
CA ALA A 82 -12.16 16.45 14.55
C ALA A 82 -12.82 17.59 13.78
N ILE A 83 -12.91 17.51 12.46
CA ILE A 83 -13.62 18.48 11.61
C ILE A 83 -15.11 18.49 11.97
N VAL A 84 -15.77 17.34 12.00
CA VAL A 84 -17.19 17.23 12.34
C VAL A 84 -17.47 17.79 13.74
N ARG A 85 -16.61 17.50 14.72
CA ARG A 85 -16.72 18.04 16.08
C ARG A 85 -16.50 19.56 16.10
N ALA A 86 -15.60 20.10 15.29
CA ALA A 86 -15.39 21.54 15.18
C ALA A 86 -16.63 22.24 14.58
N GLU A 87 -17.20 21.68 13.51
CA GLU A 87 -18.42 22.20 12.88
C GLU A 87 -19.63 22.12 13.83
N LEU A 88 -19.79 21.00 14.54
CA LEU A 88 -20.83 20.83 15.56
C LEU A 88 -20.71 21.84 16.70
N LYS A 89 -19.49 22.22 17.09
CA LYS A 89 -19.27 23.27 18.12
C LYS A 89 -19.73 24.65 17.63
N THR A 90 -19.63 24.93 16.34
CA THR A 90 -20.08 26.21 15.77
C THR A 90 -21.58 26.30 15.57
N ALA A 91 -22.28 25.15 15.51
CA ALA A 91 -23.74 25.13 15.39
C ALA A 91 -24.43 25.84 16.57
N CYS A 92 -25.35 26.79 16.28
CA CYS A 92 -26.17 27.50 17.28
C CYS A 92 -27.64 27.10 17.21
N CYS A 93 -28.25 27.18 16.02
CA CYS A 93 -29.69 27.13 15.81
C CYS A 93 -30.03 26.58 14.42
N GLU A 94 -31.28 26.18 14.21
CA GLU A 94 -31.75 25.55 12.97
C GLU A 94 -31.53 26.44 11.73
N ARG A 95 -31.75 27.77 11.88
CA ARG A 95 -31.49 28.73 10.79
C ARG A 95 -30.03 28.79 10.37
N TRP A 96 -29.10 28.62 11.32
CA TRP A 96 -27.67 28.63 11.03
C TRP A 96 -27.27 27.39 10.24
N TRP A 97 -27.86 26.23 10.59
CA TRP A 97 -27.62 24.98 9.88
C TRP A 97 -28.12 25.03 8.44
N THR A 98 -29.36 25.49 8.24
CA THR A 98 -30.00 25.54 6.92
C THR A 98 -29.43 26.63 6.00
N SER A 99 -28.81 27.67 6.56
CA SER A 99 -28.18 28.78 5.82
C SER A 99 -26.67 28.62 5.63
N CYS A 100 -26.11 27.44 5.92
CA CYS A 100 -24.66 27.19 5.85
C CYS A 100 -23.84 28.22 6.64
N GLY A 101 -24.31 28.56 7.84
CA GLY A 101 -23.61 29.42 8.79
C GLY A 101 -23.72 30.92 8.54
N THR A 102 -24.61 31.35 7.64
CA THR A 102 -24.72 32.77 7.27
C THR A 102 -25.73 33.55 8.10
N ASP A 103 -26.77 32.88 8.62
CA ASP A 103 -27.85 33.52 9.38
C ASP A 103 -28.11 32.84 10.73
N HIS A 104 -28.68 33.60 11.65
CA HIS A 104 -29.11 33.13 12.97
C HIS A 104 -30.60 33.37 13.17
N ASP A 105 -31.23 32.53 14.00
CA ASP A 105 -32.58 32.81 14.46
C ASP A 105 -32.64 34.10 15.28
N SER A 106 -33.79 34.77 15.25
CA SER A 106 -34.02 36.04 15.94
C SER A 106 -33.77 35.95 17.45
N THR A 107 -33.90 34.77 18.03
CA THR A 107 -33.68 34.47 19.44
C THR A 107 -32.32 33.80 19.75
N CYS A 108 -31.47 33.50 18.76
CA CYS A 108 -30.16 32.88 19.02
C CYS A 108 -29.26 33.90 19.77
N PRO A 109 -28.70 33.53 20.93
CA PRO A 109 -27.87 34.43 21.73
C PRO A 109 -26.53 34.78 21.06
N ARG A 110 -26.12 34.02 20.04
CA ARG A 110 -24.91 34.30 19.22
C ARG A 110 -25.19 35.22 18.04
N ARG A 111 -26.43 35.70 17.86
CA ARG A 111 -26.80 36.64 16.80
C ARG A 111 -26.12 37.98 17.06
N VAL A 112 -25.12 38.32 16.25
CA VAL A 112 -24.56 39.67 16.23
C VAL A 112 -25.55 40.57 15.48
N PRO A 113 -26.05 41.68 16.06
CA PRO A 113 -26.86 42.63 15.33
C PRO A 113 -26.05 43.16 14.15
N ARG A 114 -26.53 42.93 12.92
CA ARG A 114 -25.97 43.60 11.74
C ARG A 114 -26.15 45.11 11.95
N SER A 115 -25.06 45.84 12.15
CA SER A 115 -25.09 47.29 12.10
C SER A 115 -25.34 47.72 10.66
N SER A 116 -26.49 48.33 10.41
CA SER A 116 -26.74 49.05 9.15
C SER A 116 -25.97 50.37 9.19
N ALA A 117 -24.66 50.31 8.95
CA ALA A 117 -23.91 51.49 8.56
C ALA A 117 -23.94 51.55 7.03
N ALA A 118 -24.79 52.43 6.50
CA ALA A 118 -24.88 52.82 5.11
C ALA A 118 -24.43 54.28 4.98
#